data_AF-A0A536H1Y4-F1
#
_entry.id   AF-A0A536H1Y4-F1
#
_cell.length_a   1.000
_cell.length_b   1.000
_cell.length_c   1.000
_cell.angle_alpha   90.00
_cell.angle_beta   90.00
_cell.angle_gamma   90.00
#
_symmetry.space_group_name_H-M   'P 1'
#
loop_
_entity.id
_entity.type
_entity.pdbx_description
1 polymer ?
#
loop_
_entity_poly.entity_id
_entity_poly.type
_entity_poly.pdbx_seq_one_letter_code
_entity_poly.pdbx_strand_id
1 'polypeptide(L)' 'MSGKPVVGAIIDLQPGVQGASGLGHVAVVEKILSNGHVIASNMSWGAYPWQVTNVEFTPGPGVTFIFR' A
#
# COMPACT_ATOMS: atom_id res chain seq x y z
N MET A 1 14.65 3.00 1.09
CA MET A 1 13.29 3.21 0.57
C MET A 1 13.39 3.32 -0.93
N SER A 2 12.63 2.50 -1.65
CA SER A 2 12.62 2.47 -3.11
C SER A 2 11.23 2.88 -3.60
N GLY A 3 11.15 3.52 -4.77
CA GLY A 3 9.88 3.74 -5.48
C GLY A 3 9.38 2.50 -6.22
N LYS A 4 10.16 1.41 -6.22
CA LYS A 4 9.81 0.15 -6.91
C LYS A 4 9.18 -0.85 -5.92
N PRO A 5 8.01 -1.43 -6.26
CA PRO A 5 7.38 -2.44 -5.43
C PRO A 5 8.15 -3.76 -5.46
N VAL A 6 8.13 -4.47 -4.33
CA VAL A 6 8.64 -5.83 -4.15
C VAL A 6 7.61 -6.61 -3.35
N VAL A 7 7.36 -7.88 -3.71
CA VAL A 7 6.45 -8.74 -2.93
C VAL A 7 7.04 -8.96 -1.53
N GLY A 8 6.20 -8.82 -0.50
CA GLY A 8 6.61 -8.86 0.91
C GLY A 8 7.13 -7.52 1.45
N ALA A 9 7.26 -6.49 0.63
CA ALA A 9 7.58 -5.15 1.12
C ALA A 9 6.39 -4.55 1.89
N ILE A 10 6.70 -3.66 2.82
CA ILE A 10 5.70 -2.74 3.37
C ILE A 10 5.57 -1.58 2.38
N ILE A 11 4.37 -1.34 1.88
CA ILE A 11 4.01 -0.11 1.17
C ILE A 11 3.61 0.94 2.22
N ASP A 12 4.19 2.13 2.11
CA ASP A 12 3.91 3.31 2.94
C ASP A 12 3.24 4.39 2.08
N LEU A 13 2.05 4.80 2.49
CA LEU A 13 1.25 5.86 1.88
C LEU A 13 1.32 7.11 2.74
N GLN A 14 1.82 8.19 2.15
CA GLN A 14 1.84 9.50 2.81
C GLN A 14 0.41 10.03 3.05
N PRO A 15 0.22 11.00 3.97
CA PRO A 15 -1.09 11.58 4.25
C PRO A 15 -1.86 12.04 3.01
N GLY A 16 -3.13 11.64 2.89
CA GLY A 16 -4.00 11.99 1.76
C GLY A 16 -3.75 11.23 0.46
N VAL A 17 -2.72 10.38 0.39
CA VAL A 17 -2.38 9.63 -0.83
C VAL A 17 -3.29 8.42 -0.97
N GLN A 18 -3.90 8.28 -2.16
CA GLN A 18 -4.74 7.13 -2.52
C GLN A 18 -5.86 6.81 -1.50
N GLY A 19 -6.41 7.83 -0.86
CA GLY A 19 -7.47 7.68 0.13
C GLY A 19 -6.97 7.47 1.57
N ALA A 20 -5.66 7.53 1.81
CA ALA A 20 -5.10 7.49 3.15
C ALA A 20 -5.55 8.70 3.98
N SER A 21 -5.74 8.46 5.27
CA SER A 21 -6.11 9.52 6.22
C SER A 21 -4.97 10.53 6.41
N GLY A 22 -5.20 11.55 7.26
CA GLY A 22 -4.16 12.51 7.65
C GLY A 22 -2.94 11.89 8.37
N LEU A 23 -3.04 10.65 8.83
CA LEU A 23 -1.92 9.90 9.43
C LEU A 23 -1.12 9.06 8.40
N GLY A 24 -1.55 9.05 7.13
CA GLY A 24 -1.04 8.10 6.15
C GLY A 24 -1.60 6.69 6.36
N HIS A 25 -0.95 5.70 5.76
CA HIS A 25 -1.31 4.28 5.91
C HIS A 25 -0.17 3.34 5.49
N VAL A 26 -0.17 2.11 6.01
CA VAL A 26 0.79 1.08 5.62
C VAL A 26 0.09 -0.24 5.31
N ALA A 27 0.62 -1.00 4.36
CA ALA A 27 0.11 -2.31 3.97
C ALA A 27 1.26 -3.25 3.57
N VAL A 28 0.98 -4.55 3.44
CA VAL A 28 1.95 -5.54 2.96
C VAL A 28 1.68 -5.85 1.50
N VAL A 29 2.69 -5.74 0.64
CA VAL A 29 2.57 -6.05 -0.80
C VAL A 29 2.49 -7.56 -1.00
N GLU A 30 1.34 -8.05 -1.43
CA GLU A 30 1.10 -9.49 -1.68
C GLU A 30 1.38 -9.87 -3.14
N LYS A 31 1.11 -8.94 -4.07
CA LYS A 31 1.26 -9.19 -5.51
C LYS A 31 1.56 -7.91 -6.27
N ILE A 32 2.43 -8.01 -7.27
CA ILE A 32 2.64 -6.97 -8.28
C ILE A 32 1.86 -7.37 -9.53
N LEU A 33 1.00 -6.48 -10.00
CA LEU A 33 0.19 -6.66 -11.20
C LEU A 33 1.00 -6.32 -12.46
N SER A 34 0.55 -6.80 -13.62
CA SER A 34 1.24 -6.57 -14.90
C SER A 34 1.30 -5.10 -15.32
N ASN A 35 0.37 -4.28 -14.85
CA ASN A 35 0.36 -2.82 -15.04
C ASN A 35 1.27 -2.07 -14.04
N GLY A 36 1.98 -2.79 -13.16
CA GLY A 36 2.86 -2.22 -12.15
C GLY A 36 2.18 -1.81 -10.85
N HIS A 37 0.85 -1.92 -10.74
CA HIS A 37 0.15 -1.73 -9.48
C HIS A 37 0.45 -2.87 -8.49
N VAL A 38 0.10 -2.67 -7.24
CA VAL A 38 0.24 -3.68 -6.19
C VAL A 38 -1.09 -4.03 -5.56
N ILE A 39 -1.32 -5.31 -5.32
CA ILE A 39 -2.33 -5.75 -4.35
C ILE A 39 -1.64 -5.84 -3.00
N ALA A 40 -2.19 -5.15 -2.01
CA ALA A 40 -1.65 -5.14 -0.66
C ALA A 40 -2.70 -5.52 0.39
N SER A 41 -2.31 -6.40 1.31
CA SER A 41 -3.12 -6.78 2.46
C SER A 41 -2.96 -5.73 3.57
N ASN A 42 -4.10 -5.31 4.15
CA ASN A 42 -4.13 -4.23 5.12
C ASN A 42 -5.35 -4.35 6.04
N MET A 43 -5.28 -3.70 7.21
CA MET A 43 -6.37 -3.55 8.18
C MET A 43 -6.58 -2.07 8.46
N SER A 44 -7.72 -1.68 9.06
CA SER A 44 -8.03 -0.27 9.37
C SER A 44 -8.18 0.61 8.12
N TRP A 45 -8.73 0.02 7.05
CA TRP A 45 -8.96 0.68 5.78
C TRP A 45 -10.39 0.47 5.27
N GLY A 46 -10.92 1.49 4.60
CA GLY A 46 -12.21 1.42 3.92
C GLY A 46 -13.38 1.07 4.84
N ALA A 47 -14.36 0.34 4.30
CA ALA A 47 -15.62 0.01 4.99
C ALA A 47 -15.47 -1.10 6.05
N TYR A 48 -14.34 -1.80 6.10
CA TYR A 48 -14.12 -2.95 6.99
C TYR A 48 -12.87 -2.75 7.86
N PRO A 49 -12.85 -1.73 8.76
CA PRO A 49 -11.63 -1.31 9.46
C PRO A 49 -11.05 -2.36 10.42
N TRP A 50 -11.82 -3.39 10.77
CA TRP A 50 -11.42 -4.45 11.70
C TRP A 50 -11.08 -5.77 11.00
N GLN A 51 -11.07 -5.79 9.66
CA GLN A 51 -10.77 -6.98 8.87
C GLN A 51 -9.56 -6.72 8.00
N VAL A 52 -8.80 -7.79 7.72
CA VAL A 52 -7.78 -7.73 6.67
C VAL A 52 -8.48 -7.75 5.33
N THR A 53 -8.23 -6.74 4.51
CA THR A 53 -8.74 -6.65 3.14
C THR A 53 -7.57 -6.47 2.18
N ASN A 54 -7.78 -6.87 0.92
CA ASN A 54 -6.82 -6.68 -0.15
C ASN A 54 -7.24 -5.48 -1.00
N VAL A 55 -6.35 -4.51 -1.15
CA VAL A 55 -6.61 -3.27 -1.89
C VAL A 55 -5.53 -3.08 -2.93
N GLU A 56 -5.93 -2.55 -4.09
CA GLU A 56 -5.01 -2.19 -5.16
C GLU A 56 -4.47 -0.77 -4.93
N PHE A 57 -3.14 -0.63 -4.97
CA PHE A 57 -2.45 0.66 -4.89
C PHE A 57 -1.51 0.85 -6.09
N THR A 58 -1.35 2.10 -6.50
CA THR A 58 -0.49 2.50 -7.61
C THR A 58 0.83 3.08 -7.07
N PRO A 59 2.01 2.53 -7.43
CA PRO A 59 3.28 3.19 -7.15
C PRO A 59 3.33 4.60 -7.73
N GLY A 60 3.90 5.57 -7.01
CA GLY A 60 3.98 6.95 -7.48
C GLY A 60 4.35 7.95 -6.37
N PRO A 61 4.16 9.25 -6.62
CA PRO A 61 4.40 10.29 -5.63
C PRO A 61 3.67 10.01 -4.30
N GLY A 62 4.40 10.10 -3.19
CA GLY A 62 3.85 9.85 -1.86
C GLY A 62 3.62 8.37 -1.52
N VAL A 63 4.16 7.46 -2.34
CA VAL A 63 4.17 6.01 -2.08
C VAL A 63 5.62 5.55 -2.00
N THR A 64 5.97 4.87 -0.92
CA THR A 64 7.30 4.26 -0.79
C THR A 64 7.22 2.79 -0.41
N PHE A 65 8.26 2.04 -0.73
CA PHE A 65 8.38 0.63 -0.38
C PHE A 65 9.58 0.40 0.55
N ILE A 66 9.33 -0.33 1.63
CA ILE A 66 10.29 -0.69 2.66
C ILE A 66 10.46 -2.22 2.65
N PHE A 67 11.68 -2.67 2.34
CA PHE A 67 12.07 -4.07 2.29
C PHE A 67 13.57 -4.20 2.61
N ARG A 68 14.02 -5.43 2.86
CA ARG A 68 15.44 -5.78 3.06
C ARG A 68 16.07 -6.29 1.77
#